data_AF-A0A0P9PLM7-F1
#
_entry.id   AF-A0A0P9PLM7-F1
#
_cell.length_a   1.000
_cell.length_b   1.000
_cell.length_c   1.000
_cell.angle_alpha   90.00
_cell.angle_beta   90.00
_cell.angle_gamma   90.00
#
_symmetry.space_group_name_H-M   'P 1'
#
loop_
_entity.id
_entity.type
_entity.pdbx_description
1 polymer ?
#
loop_
_entity_poly.entity_id
_entity_poly.type
_entity_poly.pdbx_seq_one_letter_code
_entity_poly.pdbx_strand_id
1 'polypeptide(L)'
;MPESKVLLQGSQTDGTPAGGWPALSAVNKHLLHQHVLIKGNRTLLSMNKPGGFDCPSCSWPDPKKPHTFEYCENGAKALAWESTKKRVTPEFFARHTVSELATWKQKAVLPSRCATTQPLTNTCPSPGTRRSPRSAQSCAA
;
A
#
# COMPACT_ATOMS: atom_id res chain seq x y z
N MET A 1 -0.65 25.98 21.23
CA MET A 1 -1.06 25.21 20.03
C MET A 1 -1.60 23.89 20.55
N PRO A 2 -2.91 23.61 20.52
CA PRO A 2 -3.41 22.37 21.08
C PRO A 2 -3.03 21.20 20.15
N GLU A 3 -2.45 20.16 20.73
CA GLU A 3 -2.07 18.92 20.06
C GLU A 3 -3.31 18.26 19.44
N SER A 4 -3.40 18.30 18.12
CA SER A 4 -4.37 17.49 17.38
C SER A 4 -3.97 16.02 17.58
N LYS A 5 -4.70 15.30 18.43
CA LYS A 5 -4.71 13.83 18.45
C LYS A 5 -5.19 13.34 17.09
N VAL A 6 -4.27 13.24 16.14
CA VAL A 6 -4.45 12.39 14.97
C VAL A 6 -4.49 10.97 15.51
N LEU A 7 -5.70 10.42 15.61
CA LEU A 7 -5.89 8.98 15.82
C LEU A 7 -5.25 8.28 14.62
N LEU A 8 -3.98 7.91 14.77
CA LEU A 8 -3.29 7.03 13.84
C LEU A 8 -4.08 5.72 13.86
N GLN A 9 -4.86 5.52 12.81
CA GLN A 9 -5.72 4.36 12.67
C GLN A 9 -4.83 3.12 12.50
N GLY A 10 -4.45 2.52 13.62
CA GLY A 10 -3.48 1.43 13.72
C GLY A 10 -2.56 1.45 14.94
N SER A 11 -2.61 2.46 15.83
CA SER A 11 -1.85 2.38 17.09
C SER A 11 -2.54 1.41 18.04
N GLN A 12 -1.85 0.30 18.36
CA GLN A 12 -2.22 -0.74 19.32
C GLN A 12 -2.23 -0.19 20.77
N THR A 13 -3.07 0.80 21.06
CA THR A 13 -3.05 1.55 22.33
C THR A 13 -4.00 1.04 23.40
N ASP A 14 -4.76 -0.02 23.13
CA ASP A 14 -5.78 -0.57 24.02
C ASP A 14 -5.36 -1.86 24.76
N GLY A 15 -4.07 -2.22 24.72
CA GLY A 15 -3.55 -3.41 25.40
C GLY A 15 -4.06 -4.72 24.80
N THR A 16 -4.70 -4.68 23.63
CA THR A 16 -5.13 -5.88 22.93
C THR A 16 -3.94 -6.67 22.40
N PRO A 17 -3.97 -8.00 22.43
CA PRO A 17 -2.90 -8.82 21.89
C PRO A 17 -2.65 -8.50 20.41
N ALA A 18 -1.38 -8.38 20.03
CA ALA A 18 -0.98 -8.13 18.65
C ALA A 18 -1.31 -9.29 17.68
N GLY A 19 -1.73 -10.43 18.21
CA GLY A 19 -2.12 -11.63 17.47
C GLY A 19 -3.37 -12.31 18.05
N GLY A 20 -3.87 -13.32 17.35
CA GLY A 20 -5.07 -14.08 17.75
C GLY A 20 -6.33 -13.69 16.97
N TRP A 21 -7.49 -14.09 17.48
CA TRP A 21 -8.77 -13.92 16.80
C TRP A 21 -9.12 -12.47 16.41
N PRO A 22 -8.89 -11.45 17.26
CA PRO A 22 -9.13 -10.06 16.88
C PRO A 22 -8.28 -9.61 15.68
N ALA A 23 -6.99 -9.98 15.65
CA ALA A 23 -6.10 -9.68 14.54
C ALA A 23 -6.54 -10.40 13.25
N LEU A 24 -6.95 -11.67 13.35
CA LEU A 24 -7.46 -12.43 12.20
C LEU A 24 -8.76 -11.81 11.63
N SER A 25 -9.66 -11.35 12.50
CA SER A 25 -10.88 -10.65 12.10
C SER A 25 -10.57 -9.33 11.37
N ALA A 26 -9.62 -8.54 11.89
CA ALA A 26 -9.16 -7.31 11.25
C ALA A 26 -8.57 -7.57 9.85
N VAL A 27 -7.76 -8.63 9.71
CA VAL A 27 -7.22 -9.08 8.43
C VAL A 27 -8.33 -9.45 7.46
N ASN A 28 -9.29 -10.29 7.87
CA ASN A 28 -10.41 -10.70 7.02
C ASN A 28 -11.27 -9.51 6.57
N LYS A 29 -11.52 -8.54 7.45
CA LYS A 29 -12.19 -7.29 7.08
C LYS A 29 -11.42 -6.53 6.01
N HIS A 30 -10.09 -6.48 6.11
CA HIS A 30 -9.27 -5.82 5.10
C HIS A 30 -9.27 -6.56 3.75
N LEU A 31 -9.18 -7.89 3.78
CA LEU A 31 -9.28 -8.73 2.57
C LEU A 31 -10.63 -8.57 1.87
N LEU A 32 -11.72 -8.47 2.64
CA LEU A 32 -13.06 -8.14 2.14
C LEU A 32 -13.08 -6.76 1.47
N HIS A 33 -12.58 -5.73 2.15
CA HIS A 33 -12.50 -4.38 1.58
C HIS A 33 -11.73 -4.35 0.25
N GLN A 34 -10.65 -5.13 0.14
CA GLN A 34 -9.85 -5.21 -1.08
C GLN A 34 -10.39 -6.17 -2.15
N HIS A 35 -11.53 -6.82 -1.89
CA HIS A 35 -12.19 -7.79 -2.81
C HIS A 35 -11.30 -8.99 -3.15
N VAL A 36 -10.50 -9.45 -2.18
CA VAL A 36 -9.55 -10.56 -2.34
C VAL A 36 -9.70 -11.61 -1.24
N LEU A 37 -10.88 -11.75 -0.62
CA LEU A 37 -11.06 -12.64 0.53
C LEU A 37 -10.59 -14.09 0.27
N ILE A 38 -11.00 -14.70 -0.84
CA ILE A 38 -10.65 -16.09 -1.14
C ILE A 38 -9.18 -16.21 -1.58
N LYS A 39 -8.81 -15.47 -2.63
CA LYS A 39 -7.45 -15.51 -3.20
C LYS A 39 -6.41 -15.07 -2.18
N GLY A 40 -6.66 -13.98 -1.48
CA GLY A 40 -5.79 -13.43 -0.45
C GLY A 40 -5.60 -14.40 0.72
N ASN A 41 -6.66 -15.02 1.25
CA ASN A 41 -6.50 -16.03 2.29
C ASN A 41 -5.70 -17.26 1.82
N ARG A 42 -5.95 -17.75 0.59
CA ARG A 42 -5.14 -18.85 0.02
C ARG A 42 -3.66 -18.48 -0.09
N THR A 43 -3.38 -17.25 -0.52
CA THR A 43 -2.01 -16.74 -0.62
C THR A 43 -1.38 -16.56 0.77
N LEU A 44 -2.12 -16.04 1.76
CA LEU A 44 -1.66 -15.93 3.15
C LEU A 44 -1.30 -17.29 3.75
N LEU A 45 -2.08 -18.33 3.47
CA LEU A 45 -1.80 -19.69 3.92
C LEU A 45 -0.54 -20.30 3.27
N SER A 46 0.00 -19.69 2.22
CA SER A 46 1.24 -20.10 1.57
C SER A 46 2.42 -19.18 1.94
N MET A 47 2.19 -18.14 2.74
CA MET A 47 3.21 -17.17 3.12
C MET A 47 4.07 -17.72 4.26
N ASN A 48 5.39 -17.49 4.18
CA ASN A 48 6.39 -17.92 5.18
C ASN A 48 6.35 -19.44 5.45
N LYS A 49 6.11 -20.23 4.40
CA LYS A 49 6.08 -21.69 4.44
C LYS A 49 7.03 -22.30 3.42
N PRO A 50 7.53 -23.53 3.65
CA PRO A 50 8.31 -24.28 2.67
C PRO A 50 7.54 -24.42 1.34
N GLY A 51 8.20 -24.04 0.23
CA GLY A 51 7.58 -24.02 -1.10
C GLY A 51 6.58 -22.88 -1.33
N GLY A 52 6.45 -21.98 -0.36
CA GLY A 52 5.67 -20.77 -0.41
C GLY A 52 6.47 -19.56 -0.86
N PHE A 53 6.14 -18.39 -0.31
CA PHE A 53 6.86 -17.14 -0.57
C PHE A 53 7.02 -16.33 0.72
N ASP A 54 7.99 -15.43 0.72
CA ASP A 54 8.30 -14.60 1.87
C ASP A 54 7.37 -13.40 1.95
N CYS A 55 6.91 -13.12 3.16
CA CYS A 55 6.11 -11.96 3.49
C CYS A 55 6.85 -10.65 3.15
N PRO A 56 6.29 -9.79 2.26
CA PRO A 56 7.01 -8.62 1.72
C PRO A 56 7.21 -7.50 2.75
N SER A 57 6.55 -7.59 3.91
CA SER A 57 6.64 -6.57 4.97
C SER A 57 6.97 -7.18 6.33
N CYS A 58 7.58 -8.36 6.36
CA CYS A 58 7.85 -9.02 7.63
C CYS A 58 9.04 -8.40 8.36
N SER A 59 8.85 -8.19 9.65
CA SER A 59 9.86 -7.61 10.54
C SER A 59 10.56 -8.67 11.40
N TRP A 60 10.19 -9.96 11.26
CA TRP A 60 10.76 -11.08 12.01
C TRP A 60 11.15 -12.24 11.08
N PRO A 61 12.19 -13.01 11.46
CA PRO A 61 12.64 -14.18 10.69
C PRO A 61 11.62 -15.32 10.77
N ASP A 62 11.58 -16.13 9.72
CA ASP A 62 10.70 -17.28 9.65
C ASP A 62 11.05 -18.34 10.69
N PRO A 63 10.06 -18.98 11.33
CA PRO A 63 10.32 -20.01 12.31
C PRO A 63 10.83 -21.30 11.65
N LYS A 64 11.68 -22.05 12.37
CA LYS A 64 12.15 -23.37 11.94
C LYS A 64 11.02 -24.37 11.69
N LYS A 65 9.88 -24.20 12.38
CA LYS A 65 8.67 -25.01 12.23
C LYS A 65 7.49 -24.06 11.96
N PRO A 66 7.03 -23.94 10.71
CA PRO A 66 5.93 -23.04 10.36
C PRO A 66 4.59 -23.57 10.89
N HIS A 67 3.82 -22.67 11.48
CA HIS A 67 2.43 -22.88 11.88
C HIS A 67 1.47 -22.51 10.72
N THR A 68 0.16 -22.61 10.99
CA THR A 68 -0.87 -22.32 9.99
C THR A 68 -0.88 -20.84 9.58
N PHE A 69 -0.61 -19.94 10.52
CA PHE A 69 -0.67 -18.49 10.36
C PHE A 69 0.69 -17.84 10.69
N GLU A 70 1.58 -17.83 9.70
CA GLU A 70 2.93 -17.26 9.84
C GLU A 70 3.00 -15.83 9.32
N TYR A 71 2.15 -14.95 9.84
CA TYR A 71 2.12 -13.56 9.39
C TYR A 71 1.49 -12.62 10.41
N CYS A 72 1.94 -11.38 10.41
CA CYS A 72 1.33 -10.30 11.18
C CYS A 72 0.21 -9.60 10.39
N GLU A 73 -0.62 -8.81 11.09
CA GLU A 73 -1.71 -8.04 10.47
C GLU A 73 -1.20 -7.12 9.35
N ASN A 74 -0.06 -6.45 9.56
CA ASN A 74 0.53 -5.55 8.58
C ASN A 74 0.99 -6.31 7.33
N GLY A 75 1.61 -7.48 7.51
CA GLY A 75 1.94 -8.41 6.42
C GLY A 75 0.73 -8.82 5.61
N ALA A 76 -0.37 -9.14 6.30
CA ALA A 76 -1.59 -9.53 5.62
C ALA A 76 -2.29 -8.37 4.88
N LYS A 77 -2.25 -7.15 5.42
CA LYS A 77 -2.74 -5.94 4.74
C LYS A 77 -1.91 -5.60 3.51
N ALA A 78 -0.58 -5.70 3.60
CA ALA A 78 0.32 -5.50 2.47
C ALA A 78 0.01 -6.50 1.35
N LEU A 79 -0.10 -7.79 1.69
CA LEU A 79 -0.49 -8.80 0.71
C LEU A 79 -1.87 -8.54 0.08
N ALA A 80 -2.84 -8.08 0.87
CA ALA A 80 -4.17 -7.75 0.36
C ALA A 80 -4.13 -6.64 -0.69
N TRP A 81 -3.26 -5.64 -0.48
CA TRP A 81 -3.01 -4.57 -1.44
C TRP A 81 -2.39 -5.08 -2.74
N GLU A 82 -1.39 -5.96 -2.65
CA GLU A 82 -0.73 -6.55 -3.82
C GLU A 82 -1.62 -7.53 -4.58
N SER A 83 -2.51 -8.23 -3.87
CA SER A 83 -3.38 -9.26 -4.44
C SER A 83 -4.58 -8.69 -5.21
N THR A 84 -4.86 -7.40 -5.08
CA THR A 84 -6.04 -6.80 -5.68
C THR A 84 -5.87 -6.60 -7.19
N LYS A 85 -6.99 -6.61 -7.93
CA LYS A 85 -7.00 -6.52 -9.40
C LYS A 85 -7.07 -5.10 -9.94
N LYS A 86 -7.43 -4.12 -9.09
CA LYS A 86 -7.65 -2.76 -9.58
C LYS A 86 -6.31 -2.17 -10.04
N ARG A 87 -6.27 -1.16 -10.90
CA ARG A 87 -5.03 -0.57 -11.45
C ARG A 87 -5.26 0.91 -11.75
N VAL A 88 -4.20 1.71 -11.60
CA VAL A 88 -4.20 3.10 -12.06
C VAL A 88 -3.51 3.14 -13.42
N THR A 89 -4.16 3.79 -14.38
CA THR A 89 -3.66 3.91 -15.75
C THR A 89 -2.95 5.25 -15.96
N PRO A 90 -2.10 5.38 -17.00
CA PRO A 90 -1.45 6.65 -17.30
C PRO A 90 -2.42 7.82 -17.52
N GLU A 91 -3.60 7.57 -18.08
CA GLU A 91 -4.64 8.59 -18.33
C GLU A 91 -5.22 9.17 -17.03
N PHE A 92 -5.06 8.47 -15.91
CA PHE A 92 -5.38 9.02 -14.59
C PHE A 92 -4.37 10.11 -14.22
N PHE A 93 -3.08 9.83 -14.35
CA PHE A 93 -2.02 10.81 -14.06
C PHE A 93 -2.03 11.98 -15.04
N ALA A 94 -2.46 11.76 -16.29
CA ALA A 94 -2.64 12.84 -17.26
C ALA A 94 -3.74 13.85 -16.85
N ARG A 95 -4.69 13.44 -16.01
CA ARG A 95 -5.85 14.26 -15.60
C ARG A 95 -5.69 14.91 -14.23
N HIS A 96 -4.73 14.47 -13.42
CA HIS A 96 -4.56 14.94 -12.05
C HIS A 96 -3.11 15.34 -11.78
N THR A 97 -2.91 16.56 -11.29
CA THR A 97 -1.57 17.03 -10.92
C THR A 97 -1.14 16.46 -9.57
N VAL A 98 0.17 16.38 -9.32
CA VAL A 98 0.71 15.91 -8.03
C VAL A 98 0.23 16.80 -6.87
N SER A 99 0.20 18.12 -7.08
CA SER A 99 -0.29 19.08 -6.08
C SER A 99 -1.76 18.88 -5.75
N GLU A 100 -2.59 18.58 -6.75
CA GLU A 100 -4.01 18.25 -6.54
C GLU A 100 -4.15 16.96 -5.73
N LEU A 101 -3.45 15.89 -6.12
CA LEU A 101 -3.48 14.60 -5.42
C LEU A 101 -3.00 14.70 -3.96
N ALA A 102 -2.02 15.57 -3.67
CA ALA A 102 -1.52 15.79 -2.32
C ALA A 102 -2.58 16.37 -1.35
N THR A 103 -3.60 17.05 -1.88
CA THR A 103 -4.71 17.57 -1.05
C THR A 103 -5.78 16.53 -0.74
N TRP A 104 -5.78 15.38 -1.43
CA TRP A 104 -6.81 14.38 -1.28
C TRP A 104 -6.59 13.55 0.00
N LYS A 105 -7.67 13.37 0.78
CA LYS A 105 -7.63 12.42 1.90
C LYS A 105 -7.45 11.01 1.35
N GLN A 106 -6.65 10.18 2.02
CA GLN A 106 -6.32 8.81 1.60
C GLN A 106 -7.57 7.94 1.31
N LYS A 107 -8.68 8.18 2.03
CA LYS A 107 -9.98 7.53 1.82
C LYS A 107 -10.75 8.08 0.58
N ALA A 108 -10.51 9.33 0.19
CA ALA A 108 -11.13 9.99 -0.95
C ALA A 108 -10.46 9.61 -2.29
N VAL A 109 -9.16 9.29 -2.28
CA VAL A 109 -8.45 8.76 -3.45
C VAL A 109 -8.92 7.33 -3.79
N LEU A 110 -9.35 6.55 -2.78
CA LEU A 110 -9.14 5.11 -2.85
C LEU A 110 -10.27 4.25 -2.26
N PRO A 111 -11.41 4.11 -2.95
CA PRO A 111 -11.75 2.77 -3.34
C PRO A 111 -10.72 2.42 -4.42
N SER A 112 -9.87 1.41 -4.22
CA SER A 112 -9.47 0.59 -5.37
C SER A 112 -8.39 1.12 -6.35
N ARG A 113 -7.41 1.93 -5.98
CA ARG A 113 -6.44 2.48 -6.96
C ARG A 113 -5.02 1.96 -6.68
N CYS A 114 -4.57 1.05 -7.53
CA CYS A 114 -3.45 0.17 -7.24
C CYS A 114 -2.15 0.58 -7.90
N ALA A 115 -1.13 -0.24 -7.65
CA ALA A 115 0.17 -0.26 -8.29
C ALA A 115 0.15 0.26 -9.74
N THR A 116 0.99 1.26 -9.99
CA THR A 116 1.26 1.78 -11.33
C THR A 116 1.88 0.66 -12.15
N THR A 117 1.27 0.34 -13.29
CA THR A 117 1.73 -0.75 -14.16
C THR A 117 2.76 -0.30 -15.20
N GLN A 118 2.99 1.01 -15.31
CA GLN A 118 3.93 1.58 -16.26
C GLN A 118 4.91 2.51 -15.52
N PRO A 119 6.21 2.48 -15.89
CA PRO A 119 7.16 3.42 -15.32
C PRO A 119 6.75 4.85 -15.65
N LEU A 120 6.73 5.72 -14.65
CA LEU A 120 6.64 7.16 -14.90
C LEU A 120 8.00 7.62 -15.43
N THR A 121 8.09 7.83 -16.74
CA THR A 121 9.31 8.36 -17.35
C THR A 121 9.30 9.88 -17.24
N ASN A 122 10.14 10.44 -16.38
CA ASN A 122 10.48 11.85 -16.48
C ASN A 122 11.44 12.01 -17.67
N THR A 123 10.92 12.21 -18.87
CA THR A 123 11.76 12.68 -19.98
C THR A 123 12.19 14.10 -19.66
N CYS A 124 13.32 14.23 -18.95
CA CYS A 124 14.02 15.49 -18.86
C CYS A 124 14.45 15.86 -20.29
N PRO A 125 14.02 17.01 -20.85
CA PRO A 125 14.48 17.42 -22.16
C PRO A 125 16.01 17.56 -22.09
N SER A 126 16.72 16.88 -22.99
CA SER A 126 18.17 16.95 -23.07
C SER A 126 18.66 18.40 -23.08
N PRO A 127 19.81 18.70 -22.43
CA PRO A 127 20.35 20.06 -22.38
C PRO A 127 20.75 20.49 -23.81
N GLY A 128 19.86 21.22 -24.48
CA GLY A 128 20.09 21.67 -25.86
C GLY A 128 18.93 22.42 -26.50
N THR A 129 17.67 22.11 -26.12
CA THR A 129 16.50 22.86 -26.61
C THR A 129 16.21 24.07 -25.72
N ARG A 130 16.69 25.23 -26.17
CA ARG A 130 16.43 26.56 -25.58
C ARG A 130 14.91 26.81 -25.49
N ARG A 131 14.32 26.73 -24.30
CA ARG A 131 12.93 27.16 -24.05
C ARG A 131 12.89 28.63 -23.63
N SER A 132 11.87 29.32 -24.14
CA SER A 132 11.47 30.70 -23.81
C SER A 132 11.31 30.93 -22.29
N PRO A 133 11.60 32.15 -21.77
CA PRO A 133 11.80 32.44 -20.35
C PRO A 133 10.59 32.24 -19.42
N ARG A 134 9.43 31.81 -19.93
CA ARG A 134 8.21 31.60 -19.13
C ARG A 134 8.11 30.23 -18.44
N SER A 135 9.06 29.32 -18.63
CA SER A 135 8.94 27.93 -18.15
C SER A 135 9.93 27.51 -17.06
N ALA A 136 10.75 28.42 -16.53
CA ALA A 136 11.83 28.09 -15.60
C ALA A 136 11.40 27.93 -14.12
N GLN A 137 10.14 28.17 -13.75
CA GLN A 137 9.72 28.20 -12.34
C GLN A 137 9.24 26.87 -11.75
N SER A 138 9.13 25.79 -12.53
CA SER A 138 8.44 24.57 -12.07
C SER A 138 9.36 23.41 -11.61
N CYS A 139 10.69 23.57 -11.61
CA CYS A 139 11.60 22.44 -11.35
C CYS A 139 12.40 22.51 -10.03
N ALA A 140 12.03 23.36 -9.08
CA ALA A 140 12.71 23.40 -7.78
C ALA A 140 11.69 23.49 -6.63
N ALA A 141 11.35 22.33 -6.06
CA ALA A 141 11.07 22.07 -4.64
C ALA A 141 10.56 20.61 -4.49
#